data_AF-A0AA95SQ23-F1
#
_entry.id   AF-A0AA95SQ23-F1
#
_cell.length_a   1.000
_cell.length_b   1.000
_cell.length_c   1.000
_cell.angle_alpha   90.00
_cell.angle_beta   90.00
_cell.angle_gamma   90.00
#
_symmetry.space_group_name_H-M   'P 1'
#
loop_
_entity.id
_entity.type
_entity.pdbx_description
1 polymer ?
#
loop_
_entity_poly.entity_id
_entity_poly.type
_entity_poly.pdbx_seq_one_letter_code
_entity_poly.pdbx_strand_id
1 'polypeptide(L)'
;MTALTRRRTLLLSTLALAGCATAPEPADYAREAPALDLRSYFNGPLIAHGIFTDRAGKVQRRFIVRLLGRWQGDEGVLEEDFEYSDGARERRVWQLKRLGDGRWSGRAADVLGEAQGMSAGNALRWSYTLKLPVDGKVVEVDFDDWMYLLDDKVMLNKAQMSKFGIRLGEVTLSFRKL
;
A
#
# COMPACT_ATOMS: atom_id res chain seq x y z
N MET A 1 -28.23 40.38 -55.40
CA MET A 1 -27.73 40.60 -54.02
C MET A 1 -27.71 39.25 -53.32
N THR A 2 -26.58 38.55 -53.34
CA THR A 2 -26.42 37.24 -52.69
C THR A 2 -25.16 37.31 -51.83
N ALA A 3 -25.37 37.32 -50.51
CA ALA A 3 -24.31 37.55 -49.52
C ALA A 3 -23.48 36.27 -49.31
N LEU A 4 -22.16 36.39 -49.50
CA LEU A 4 -21.17 35.37 -49.14
C LEU A 4 -21.00 35.33 -47.61
N THR A 5 -21.44 34.26 -46.96
CA THR A 5 -21.22 34.06 -45.52
C THR A 5 -19.81 33.50 -45.29
N ARG A 6 -18.87 34.35 -44.84
CA ARG A 6 -17.53 33.93 -44.41
C ARG A 6 -17.64 33.10 -43.13
N ARG A 7 -17.40 31.79 -43.21
CA ARG A 7 -17.14 30.93 -42.05
C ARG A 7 -15.80 31.32 -41.43
N ARG A 8 -15.83 31.99 -40.28
CA ARG A 8 -14.65 32.19 -39.43
C ARG A 8 -14.45 30.91 -38.62
N THR A 9 -13.50 30.08 -39.02
CA THR A 9 -13.03 28.95 -38.23
C THR A 9 -12.29 29.51 -37.01
N LEU A 10 -12.89 29.40 -35.82
CA LEU A 10 -12.24 29.75 -34.57
C LEU A 10 -11.35 28.55 -34.17
N LEU A 11 -10.03 28.67 -34.34
CA LEU A 11 -9.08 27.73 -33.72
C LEU A 11 -9.13 27.95 -32.21
N LEU A 12 -9.70 26.99 -31.49
CA LEU A 12 -9.67 26.96 -30.03
C LEU A 12 -8.33 26.35 -29.60
N SER A 13 -7.38 27.20 -29.25
CA SER A 13 -6.08 26.81 -28.68
C SER A 13 -6.30 26.23 -27.28
N THR A 14 -6.32 24.90 -27.18
CA THR A 14 -6.27 24.20 -25.89
C THR A 14 -4.85 24.31 -25.33
N LEU A 15 -4.60 25.35 -24.53
CA LEU A 15 -3.45 25.36 -23.63
C LEU A 15 -3.62 24.22 -22.62
N ALA A 16 -2.79 23.19 -22.77
CA ALA A 16 -2.66 22.12 -21.79
C ALA A 16 -2.08 22.71 -20.49
N LEU A 17 -2.94 22.94 -19.50
CA LEU A 17 -2.55 23.11 -18.11
C LEU A 17 -2.04 21.76 -17.60
N ALA A 18 -0.79 21.42 -17.94
CA ALA A 18 -0.06 20.37 -17.25
C ALA A 18 0.32 20.91 -15.86
N GLY A 19 -0.64 20.89 -14.93
CA GLY A 19 -0.31 21.06 -13.52
C GLY A 19 0.60 19.90 -13.12
N CYS A 20 1.83 20.22 -12.69
CA CYS A 20 2.72 19.26 -12.06
C CYS A 20 2.09 18.83 -10.73
N ALA A 21 1.16 17.88 -10.76
CA ALA A 21 0.73 17.20 -9.56
C ALA A 21 1.91 16.32 -9.12
N THR A 22 2.64 16.76 -8.10
CA THR A 22 3.63 15.92 -7.42
C THR A 22 2.93 14.71 -6.82
N ALA A 23 3.58 13.55 -6.91
CA ALA A 23 3.08 12.35 -6.25
C ALA A 23 3.02 12.61 -4.73
N PRO A 24 2.03 12.04 -4.02
CA PRO A 24 1.96 12.16 -2.57
C PRO A 24 3.24 11.65 -1.89
N GLU A 25 3.68 12.34 -0.85
CA GLU A 25 4.79 11.95 0.01
C GLU A 25 4.33 11.86 1.47
N PRO A 26 4.94 11.00 2.32
CA PRO A 26 4.52 10.89 3.71
C PRO A 26 4.48 12.24 4.45
N ALA A 27 5.41 13.15 4.12
CA ALA A 27 5.49 14.49 4.71
C ALA A 27 4.21 15.33 4.51
N ASP A 28 3.42 15.06 3.47
CA ASP A 28 2.14 15.74 3.23
C ASP A 28 1.16 15.52 4.40
N TYR A 29 1.31 14.41 5.12
CA TYR A 29 0.46 14.02 6.24
C TYR A 29 1.05 14.34 7.61
N ALA A 30 2.19 15.05 7.69
CA ALA A 30 2.92 15.24 8.96
C ALA A 30 2.12 15.91 10.09
N ARG A 31 1.04 16.64 9.75
CA ARG A 31 0.14 17.31 10.70
C ARG A 31 -1.15 16.53 11.00
N GLU A 32 -1.36 15.40 10.34
CA GLU A 32 -2.54 14.56 10.55
C GLU A 32 -2.43 13.75 11.85
N ALA A 33 -3.58 13.50 12.45
CA ALA A 33 -3.73 12.74 13.69
C ALA A 33 -4.76 11.61 13.48
N PRO A 34 -4.67 10.49 14.24
CA PRO A 34 -3.64 10.19 15.24
C PRO A 34 -2.27 9.89 14.63
N ALA A 35 -1.19 10.22 15.34
CA ALA A 35 0.16 9.91 14.87
C ALA A 35 0.42 8.38 14.93
N LEU A 36 0.90 7.83 13.81
CA LEU A 36 1.17 6.41 13.66
C LEU A 36 2.54 6.03 14.25
N ASP A 37 2.53 5.13 15.24
CA ASP A 37 3.71 4.39 15.70
C ASP A 37 3.45 2.88 15.52
N LEU A 38 4.25 2.23 14.67
CA LEU A 38 4.11 0.80 14.35
C LEU A 38 4.30 -0.07 15.60
N ARG A 39 5.12 0.37 16.56
CA ARG A 39 5.36 -0.34 17.83
C ARG A 39 4.12 -0.38 18.73
N SER A 40 3.23 0.58 18.55
CA SER A 40 1.98 0.69 19.30
C SER A 40 0.83 0.04 18.54
N TYR A 41 0.71 0.31 17.24
CA TYR A 41 -0.40 -0.20 16.43
C TYR A 41 -0.28 -1.72 16.20
N PHE A 42 0.86 -2.19 15.71
CA PHE A 42 1.13 -3.61 15.45
C PHE A 42 1.70 -4.34 16.68
N ASN A 43 1.11 -4.12 17.85
CA ASN A 43 1.49 -4.82 19.08
C ASN A 43 0.26 -5.40 19.77
N GLY A 44 0.25 -6.73 19.92
CA GLY A 44 -0.92 -7.50 20.27
C GLY A 44 -1.66 -8.09 19.06
N PRO A 45 -2.87 -8.61 19.27
CA PRO A 45 -3.66 -9.25 18.23
C PRO A 45 -4.36 -8.23 17.34
N LEU A 46 -4.38 -8.49 16.02
CA LEU A 46 -5.15 -7.75 15.04
C LEU A 46 -5.86 -8.70 14.08
N ILE A 47 -6.88 -8.19 13.41
CA ILE A 47 -7.50 -8.84 12.26
C ILE A 47 -7.50 -7.88 11.08
N ALA A 48 -7.26 -8.40 9.88
CA ALA A 48 -7.43 -7.63 8.66
C ALA A 48 -8.40 -8.31 7.70
N HIS A 49 -9.12 -7.49 6.94
CA HIS A 49 -10.00 -7.93 5.86
C HIS A 49 -9.58 -7.21 4.59
N GLY A 50 -9.38 -7.94 3.50
CA GLY A 50 -8.86 -7.36 2.28
C GLY A 50 -9.31 -8.02 0.99
N ILE A 51 -9.03 -7.33 -0.09
CA ILE A 51 -9.28 -7.74 -1.47
C ILE A 51 -8.05 -7.50 -2.32
N PHE A 52 -7.82 -8.39 -3.28
CA PHE A 52 -6.92 -8.17 -4.40
C PHE A 52 -7.76 -7.91 -5.66
N THR A 53 -7.41 -6.82 -6.33
CA THR A 53 -8.09 -6.31 -7.52
C THR A 53 -7.09 -6.24 -8.67
N ASP A 54 -7.46 -6.75 -9.84
CA ASP A 54 -6.59 -6.66 -11.01
C ASP A 54 -6.54 -5.25 -11.62
N ARG A 55 -5.71 -5.06 -12.66
CA ARG A 55 -5.63 -3.80 -13.41
C ARG A 55 -6.94 -3.32 -14.04
N ALA A 56 -7.93 -4.19 -14.24
CA ALA A 56 -9.24 -3.84 -14.79
C ALA A 56 -10.25 -3.46 -13.69
N GLY A 57 -9.85 -3.48 -12.41
CA GLY A 57 -10.73 -3.19 -11.29
C GLY A 57 -11.57 -4.38 -10.84
N LYS A 58 -11.34 -5.58 -11.38
CA LYS A 58 -12.08 -6.78 -10.99
C LYS A 58 -11.47 -7.38 -9.73
N VAL A 59 -12.30 -7.63 -8.73
CA VAL A 59 -11.88 -8.38 -7.53
C VAL A 59 -11.59 -9.81 -7.91
N GLN A 60 -10.33 -10.22 -7.74
CA GLN A 60 -9.87 -11.57 -8.05
C GLN A 60 -9.84 -12.46 -6.82
N ARG A 61 -9.53 -11.89 -5.65
CA ARG A 61 -9.41 -12.66 -4.40
C ARG A 61 -9.82 -11.81 -3.21
N ARG A 62 -10.48 -12.43 -2.23
CA ARG A 62 -10.74 -11.83 -0.91
C ARG A 62 -9.93 -12.60 0.11
N PHE A 63 -9.53 -11.94 1.20
CA PHE A 63 -8.75 -12.59 2.25
C PHE A 63 -9.03 -11.99 3.62
N ILE A 64 -8.82 -12.81 4.63
CA ILE A 64 -8.81 -12.44 6.05
C ILE A 64 -7.42 -12.76 6.57
N VAL A 65 -6.85 -11.87 7.36
CA VAL A 65 -5.54 -12.07 8.00
C VAL A 65 -5.72 -12.01 9.50
N ARG A 66 -5.23 -13.02 10.21
CA ARG A 66 -5.03 -12.94 11.67
C ARG A 66 -3.59 -12.52 11.91
N LEU A 67 -3.39 -11.46 12.69
CA LEU A 67 -2.06 -10.94 12.97
C LEU A 67 -1.76 -10.99 14.45
N LEU A 68 -0.50 -11.25 14.78
CA LEU A 68 0.02 -11.12 16.13
C LEU A 68 1.37 -10.40 16.10
N GLY A 69 1.34 -9.17 16.57
CA GLY A 69 2.53 -8.33 16.68
C GLY A 69 3.15 -8.39 18.07
N ARG A 70 4.48 -8.40 18.15
CA ARG A 70 5.25 -8.34 19.39
C ARG A 70 6.44 -7.40 19.18
N TRP A 71 6.64 -6.48 20.11
CA TRP A 71 7.73 -5.49 20.03
C TRP A 71 8.60 -5.50 21.29
N GLN A 72 9.91 -5.30 21.09
CA GLN A 72 10.89 -5.07 22.13
C GLN A 72 11.82 -3.93 21.70
N GLY A 73 11.67 -2.77 22.33
CA GLY A 73 12.43 -1.58 21.96
C GLY A 73 12.14 -1.15 20.52
N ASP A 74 13.17 -1.17 19.68
CA ASP A 74 13.08 -0.80 18.26
C ASP A 74 12.91 -1.99 17.31
N GLU A 75 12.81 -3.23 17.83
CA GLU A 75 12.61 -4.44 17.02
C GLU A 75 11.23 -5.06 17.25
N GLY A 76 10.62 -5.54 16.17
CA GLY A 76 9.28 -6.12 16.18
C GLY A 76 9.19 -7.39 15.34
N VAL A 77 8.30 -8.28 15.73
CA VAL A 77 7.88 -9.42 14.93
C VAL A 77 6.37 -9.30 14.69
N LEU A 78 5.95 -9.35 13.42
CA LEU A 78 4.55 -9.38 13.03
C LEU A 78 4.28 -10.66 12.28
N GLU A 79 3.53 -11.57 12.91
CA GLU A 79 3.08 -12.81 12.30
C GLU A 79 1.73 -12.57 11.63
N GLU A 80 1.59 -13.02 10.38
CA GLU A 80 0.43 -12.84 9.54
C GLU A 80 -0.03 -14.19 9.00
N ASP A 81 -1.22 -14.64 9.41
CA ASP A 81 -1.86 -15.86 8.93
C ASP A 81 -3.01 -15.49 7.98
N PHE A 82 -2.80 -15.70 6.69
CA PHE A 82 -3.75 -15.40 5.62
C PHE A 82 -4.68 -16.58 5.35
N GLU A 83 -5.96 -16.26 5.19
CA GLU A 83 -7.00 -17.17 4.74
C GLU A 83 -7.71 -16.54 3.54
N TYR A 84 -7.59 -17.17 2.38
CA TYR A 84 -8.13 -16.65 1.13
C TYR A 84 -9.48 -17.28 0.78
N SER A 85 -10.27 -16.57 -0.01
CA SER A 85 -11.61 -17.00 -0.41
C SER A 85 -11.69 -18.27 -1.25
N ASP A 86 -10.56 -18.73 -1.80
CA ASP A 86 -10.42 -20.00 -2.52
C ASP A 86 -9.96 -21.16 -1.62
N GLY A 87 -9.82 -20.92 -0.32
CA GLY A 87 -9.41 -21.91 0.68
C GLY A 87 -7.90 -22.03 0.86
N ALA A 88 -7.07 -21.37 0.04
CA ALA A 88 -5.63 -21.37 0.27
C ALA A 88 -5.27 -20.58 1.52
N ARG A 89 -4.11 -20.91 2.10
CA ARG A 89 -3.55 -20.29 3.29
C ARG A 89 -2.09 -19.94 3.05
N GLU A 90 -1.67 -18.82 3.61
CA GLU A 90 -0.29 -18.35 3.55
C GLU A 90 0.09 -17.82 4.93
N ARG A 91 1.37 -17.93 5.28
CA ARG A 91 1.92 -17.34 6.49
C ARG A 91 3.10 -16.46 6.13
N ARG A 92 3.07 -15.21 6.57
CA ARG A 92 4.21 -14.29 6.50
C ARG A 92 4.62 -13.90 7.91
N VAL A 93 5.92 -13.80 8.15
CA VAL A 93 6.47 -13.34 9.41
C VAL A 93 7.45 -12.22 9.12
N TRP A 94 7.08 -11.00 9.49
CA TRP A 94 7.93 -9.84 9.37
C TRP A 94 8.85 -9.70 10.58
N GLN A 95 10.11 -9.38 10.33
CA GLN A 95 11.05 -8.83 11.30
C GLN A 95 11.14 -7.33 11.00
N LEU A 96 10.54 -6.51 11.85
CA LEU A 96 10.43 -5.06 11.69
C LEU A 96 11.47 -4.36 12.56
N LYS A 97 11.99 -3.23 12.08
CA LYS A 97 12.94 -2.41 12.82
C LYS A 97 12.63 -0.93 12.66
N ARG A 98 12.66 -0.19 13.77
CA ARG A 98 12.65 1.27 13.79
C ARG A 98 14.05 1.80 13.53
N LEU A 99 14.18 2.73 12.59
CA LEU A 99 15.46 3.36 12.23
C LEU A 99 15.59 4.81 12.70
N GLY A 100 14.50 5.39 13.24
CA GLY A 100 14.44 6.79 13.68
C GLY A 100 13.93 7.73 12.59
N ASP A 101 13.48 8.93 12.98
CA ASP A 101 12.99 9.98 12.08
C ASP A 101 11.91 9.51 11.09
N GLY A 102 10.96 8.72 11.59
CA GLY A 102 9.89 8.14 10.78
C GLY A 102 10.32 6.99 9.86
N ARG A 103 11.60 6.59 9.87
CA ARG A 103 12.11 5.50 9.04
C ARG A 103 11.96 4.14 9.71
N TRP A 104 11.64 3.15 8.90
CA TRP A 104 11.42 1.77 9.29
C TRP A 104 12.04 0.83 8.25
N SER A 105 12.45 -0.38 8.67
CA SER A 105 12.77 -1.46 7.74
C SER A 105 12.10 -2.77 8.14
N GLY A 106 11.97 -3.68 7.18
CA GLY A 106 11.34 -4.97 7.40
C GLY A 106 11.96 -6.08 6.57
N ARG A 107 11.97 -7.30 7.11
CA ARG A 107 12.38 -8.52 6.40
C ARG A 107 11.33 -9.61 6.57
N ALA A 108 11.17 -10.43 5.55
CA ALA A 108 10.40 -11.66 5.60
C ALA A 108 11.00 -12.66 4.60
N ALA A 109 10.69 -13.96 4.75
CA ALA A 109 11.28 -15.02 3.92
C ALA A 109 10.99 -14.88 2.42
N ASP A 110 9.85 -14.29 2.08
CA ASP A 110 9.36 -14.06 0.72
C ASP A 110 9.62 -12.63 0.21
N VAL A 111 10.31 -11.81 0.99
CA VAL A 111 10.73 -10.46 0.58
C VAL A 111 12.16 -10.51 0.06
N LEU A 112 12.39 -9.92 -1.12
CA LEU A 112 13.73 -9.74 -1.65
C LEU A 112 14.39 -8.52 -0.99
N GLY A 113 15.47 -8.74 -0.23
CA GLY A 113 16.18 -7.66 0.46
C GLY A 113 15.46 -7.20 1.72
N GLU A 114 15.33 -5.88 1.89
CA GLU A 114 14.62 -5.26 3.01
C GLU A 114 13.53 -4.33 2.48
N ALA A 115 12.35 -4.42 3.07
CA ALA A 115 11.30 -3.42 2.93
C ALA A 115 11.73 -2.10 3.57
N GLN A 116 11.31 -0.99 2.97
CA GLN A 116 11.63 0.36 3.42
C GLN A 116 10.34 1.11 3.77
N GLY A 117 10.30 1.73 4.94
CA GLY A 117 9.15 2.46 5.44
C GLY A 117 9.47 3.91 5.80
N MET A 118 8.55 4.81 5.48
CA MET A 118 8.57 6.20 5.94
C MET A 118 7.18 6.60 6.48
N SER A 119 7.12 6.99 7.75
CA SER A 119 5.91 7.43 8.42
C SER A 119 5.95 8.92 8.78
N ALA A 120 4.83 9.61 8.60
CA ALA A 120 4.64 10.97 9.10
C ALA A 120 3.14 11.20 9.38
N GLY A 121 2.85 11.82 10.53
CA GLY A 121 1.49 11.94 11.05
C GLY A 121 0.80 10.58 11.12
N ASN A 122 -0.37 10.43 10.51
CA ASN A 122 -1.13 9.20 10.49
C ASN A 122 -0.76 8.22 9.36
N ALA A 123 0.19 8.58 8.49
CA ALA A 123 0.50 7.83 7.28
C ALA A 123 1.83 7.05 7.38
N LEU A 124 1.89 5.91 6.71
CA LEU A 124 3.11 5.15 6.41
C LEU A 124 3.11 4.79 4.93
N ARG A 125 4.21 5.09 4.24
CA ARG A 125 4.52 4.47 2.94
C ARG A 125 5.51 3.33 3.16
N TRP A 126 5.21 2.16 2.64
CA TRP A 126 5.99 0.94 2.81
C TRP A 126 6.25 0.28 1.45
N SER A 127 7.52 0.11 1.10
CA SER A 127 7.90 -0.37 -0.24
C SER A 127 8.80 -1.60 -0.15
N TYR A 128 8.51 -2.62 -0.95
CA TYR A 128 9.26 -3.89 -0.94
C TYR A 128 9.03 -4.70 -2.22
N THR A 129 9.91 -5.66 -2.50
CA THR A 129 9.75 -6.61 -3.60
C THR A 129 9.39 -7.99 -3.04
N LEU A 130 8.25 -8.53 -3.44
CA LEU A 130 7.73 -9.82 -3.02
C LEU A 130 8.05 -10.91 -4.04
N LYS A 131 8.48 -12.08 -3.57
CA LYS A 131 8.67 -13.30 -4.36
C LYS A 131 7.36 -14.08 -4.43
N LEU A 132 6.53 -13.76 -5.41
CA LEU A 132 5.19 -14.34 -5.57
C LEU A 132 5.24 -15.66 -6.36
N PRO A 133 4.78 -16.80 -5.79
CA PRO A 133 4.62 -18.04 -6.55
C PRO A 133 3.43 -17.92 -7.51
N VAL A 134 3.67 -18.09 -8.81
CA VAL A 134 2.66 -18.08 -9.89
C VAL A 134 2.94 -19.25 -10.83
N ASP A 135 1.99 -20.17 -10.96
CA ASP A 135 2.06 -21.31 -11.89
C ASP A 135 3.38 -22.10 -11.83
N GLY A 136 3.86 -22.38 -10.61
CA GLY A 136 5.11 -23.12 -10.37
C GLY A 136 6.39 -22.33 -10.61
N LYS A 137 6.30 -21.03 -10.90
CA LYS A 137 7.44 -20.10 -11.00
C LYS A 137 7.37 -19.07 -9.89
N VAL A 138 8.52 -18.53 -9.51
CA VAL A 138 8.58 -17.37 -8.61
C VAL A 138 8.71 -16.11 -9.46
N VAL A 139 7.80 -15.16 -9.25
CA VAL A 139 7.78 -13.86 -9.91
C VAL A 139 8.04 -12.80 -8.87
N GLU A 140 9.06 -11.98 -9.09
CA GLU A 140 9.31 -10.78 -8.30
C GLU A 140 8.34 -9.67 -8.72
N VAL A 141 7.62 -9.13 -7.73
CA VAL A 141 6.65 -8.04 -7.90
C VAL A 141 6.91 -6.96 -6.85
N ASP A 142 6.84 -5.71 -7.27
CA ASP A 142 7.06 -4.56 -6.40
C ASP A 142 5.73 -4.12 -5.78
N PHE A 143 5.76 -3.93 -4.46
CA PHE A 143 4.67 -3.40 -3.65
C PHE A 143 5.00 -1.98 -3.17
N ASP A 144 4.04 -1.07 -3.33
CA ASP A 144 4.05 0.27 -2.77
C ASP A 144 2.77 0.49 -1.95
N ASP A 145 2.90 0.33 -0.65
CA ASP A 145 1.83 0.33 0.33
C ASP A 145 1.69 1.69 0.98
N TRP A 146 0.48 2.21 0.98
CA TRP A 146 0.09 3.37 1.77
C TRP A 146 -0.88 2.95 2.87
N MET A 147 -0.44 3.12 4.11
CA MET A 147 -1.23 2.85 5.30
C MET A 147 -1.62 4.15 5.98
N TYR A 148 -2.89 4.28 6.37
CA TYR A 148 -3.45 5.46 7.02
C TYR A 148 -4.18 5.04 8.29
N LEU A 149 -3.66 5.48 9.44
CA LEU A 149 -4.29 5.27 10.73
C LEU A 149 -5.51 6.20 10.84
N LEU A 150 -6.69 5.62 11.00
CA LEU A 150 -7.94 6.38 11.11
C LEU A 150 -8.26 6.70 12.57
N ASP A 151 -8.07 5.73 13.45
CA ASP A 151 -8.28 5.84 14.89
C ASP A 151 -7.35 4.87 15.64
N ASP A 152 -7.58 4.67 16.94
CA ASP A 152 -6.77 3.79 17.78
C ASP A 152 -6.86 2.30 17.42
N LYS A 153 -7.84 1.91 16.58
CA LYS A 153 -8.11 0.52 16.21
C LYS A 153 -8.00 0.27 14.72
N VAL A 154 -8.42 1.19 13.87
CA VAL A 154 -8.61 0.98 12.43
C VAL A 154 -7.52 1.69 11.64
N MET A 155 -6.87 0.94 10.76
CA MET A 155 -5.95 1.45 9.76
C MET A 155 -6.34 0.90 8.39
N LEU A 156 -6.33 1.75 7.38
CA LEU A 156 -6.54 1.33 5.99
C LEU A 156 -5.21 1.21 5.28
N ASN A 157 -5.08 0.19 4.43
CA ASN A 157 -3.96 0.05 3.52
C ASN A 157 -4.46 -0.02 2.08
N LYS A 158 -3.71 0.67 1.22
CA LYS A 158 -3.80 0.57 -0.24
C LYS A 158 -2.41 0.27 -0.77
N ALA A 159 -2.24 -0.89 -1.36
CA ALA A 159 -0.98 -1.34 -1.92
C ALA A 159 -1.09 -1.46 -3.44
N GLN A 160 -0.19 -0.81 -4.16
CA GLN A 160 -0.05 -1.02 -5.59
C GLN A 160 0.95 -2.13 -5.85
N MET A 161 0.57 -3.12 -6.66
CA MET A 161 1.45 -4.19 -7.12
C MET A 161 1.87 -3.93 -8.57
N SER A 162 3.16 -3.97 -8.84
CA SER A 162 3.72 -3.75 -10.17
C SER A 162 4.87 -4.70 -10.50
N LYS A 163 5.25 -4.77 -11.78
CA LYS A 163 6.45 -5.48 -12.24
C LYS A 163 7.09 -4.70 -13.36
N PHE A 164 8.38 -4.39 -13.23
CA PHE A 164 9.11 -3.55 -14.19
C PHE A 164 8.39 -2.21 -14.46
N GLY A 165 7.80 -1.61 -13.42
CA GLY A 165 7.02 -0.37 -13.49
C GLY A 165 5.61 -0.52 -14.09
N ILE A 166 5.22 -1.72 -14.55
CA ILE A 166 3.89 -1.97 -15.10
C ILE A 166 2.97 -2.43 -13.97
N ARG A 167 1.89 -1.69 -13.72
CA ARG A 167 0.88 -2.03 -12.73
C ARG A 167 0.20 -3.36 -13.06
N LEU A 168 0.16 -4.27 -12.08
CA LEU A 168 -0.48 -5.58 -12.17
C LEU A 168 -1.85 -5.58 -11.48
N GLY A 169 -1.98 -4.86 -10.36
CA GLY A 169 -3.19 -4.81 -9.55
C GLY A 169 -2.97 -4.01 -8.28
N GLU A 170 -3.95 -4.10 -7.38
CA GLU A 170 -3.94 -3.44 -6.08
C GLU A 170 -4.44 -4.41 -5.00
N VAL A 171 -3.87 -4.26 -3.80
CA VAL A 171 -4.44 -4.83 -2.58
C VAL A 171 -5.04 -3.69 -1.77
N THR A 172 -6.24 -3.88 -1.26
CA THR A 172 -6.87 -2.96 -0.31
C THR A 172 -7.31 -3.76 0.90
N LEU A 173 -6.91 -3.32 2.09
CA LEU A 173 -7.32 -3.97 3.32
C LEU A 173 -7.55 -2.98 4.46
N SER A 174 -8.36 -3.41 5.42
CA SER A 174 -8.54 -2.73 6.70
C SER A 174 -7.96 -3.60 7.79
N PHE A 175 -7.01 -3.06 8.55
CA PHE A 175 -6.54 -3.62 9.80
C PHE A 175 -7.43 -3.12 10.94
N ARG A 176 -7.71 -3.99 11.90
CA ARG A 176 -8.41 -3.68 13.14
C ARG A 176 -7.69 -4.31 14.32
N LYS A 177 -7.26 -3.49 15.26
CA LYS A 177 -6.73 -3.92 16.55
C LYS A 177 -7.87 -4.50 17.42
N LEU A 178 -7.61 -5.61 18.10
CA LEU A 178 -8.57 -6.33 18.94
C LEU A 178 -8.49 -5.90 20.41
#